data_AF-A0A2M7IJ65-F1
#
_entry.id   AF-A0A2M7IJ65-F1
#
_cell.length_a   1.000
_cell.length_b   1.000
_cell.length_c   1.000
_cell.angle_alpha   90.00
_cell.angle_beta   90.00
_cell.angle_gamma   90.00
#
_symmetry.space_group_name_H-M   'P 1'
#
loop_
_entity.id
_entity.type
_entity.pdbx_description
1 polymer ?
#
loop_
_entity_poly.entity_id
_entity_poly.type
_entity_poly.pdbx_seq_one_letter_code
_entity_poly.pdbx_strand_id
1 'polypeptide(L)'
;GAGSELWGTDADHYFNHYIKVEVNGDKVSKEVIRFPSADYNWFDRFFYNIWTYINGFWVAHKLLVILILIIFILLVDVLIGRIKNYLKEFAAKPR
;
A
#
# COMPACT_ATOMS: atom_id res chain seq x y z
N GLY A 1 7.97 -11.18 -20.20
CA GLY A 1 7.96 -10.20 -19.09
C GLY A 1 7.78 -8.84 -19.72
N ALA A 2 7.05 -7.92 -19.14
CA ALA A 2 6.43 -7.88 -17.83
C ALA A 2 5.33 -6.84 -17.93
N GLY A 3 4.37 -6.82 -17.00
CA GLY A 3 3.44 -5.70 -16.84
C GLY A 3 4.17 -4.44 -16.39
N SER A 4 5.15 -3.97 -17.17
CA SER A 4 5.78 -2.68 -16.99
C SER A 4 4.79 -1.67 -17.51
N GLU A 5 4.19 -0.96 -16.58
CA GLU A 5 3.59 0.33 -16.83
C GLU A 5 4.57 1.18 -17.67
N LEU A 6 4.22 1.45 -18.93
CA LEU A 6 4.85 2.43 -19.83
C LEU A 6 4.66 3.89 -19.34
N TRP A 7 4.99 4.17 -18.07
CA TRP A 7 4.75 5.49 -17.45
C TRP A 7 5.41 6.61 -18.24
N GLY A 8 4.61 7.63 -18.58
CA GLY A 8 5.14 8.88 -19.12
C GLY A 8 5.63 8.84 -20.57
N THR A 9 5.47 7.73 -21.30
CA THR A 9 6.00 7.64 -22.68
C THR A 9 4.99 8.04 -23.75
N ASP A 10 3.79 7.45 -23.74
CA ASP A 10 2.78 7.71 -24.76
C ASP A 10 1.37 7.37 -24.25
N ALA A 11 0.50 8.36 -24.19
CA ALA A 11 -0.89 8.21 -23.73
C ALA A 11 -1.70 7.24 -24.60
N ASP A 12 -1.43 7.18 -25.91
CA ASP A 12 -2.17 6.31 -26.85
C ASP A 12 -1.77 4.83 -26.72
N HIS A 13 -0.60 4.57 -26.13
CA HIS A 13 -0.07 3.23 -25.87
C HIS A 13 -0.16 2.84 -24.40
N TYR A 14 -0.79 3.67 -23.57
CA TYR A 14 -0.89 3.50 -22.13
C TYR A 14 -2.25 2.93 -21.68
N PHE A 15 -2.55 1.72 -22.13
CA PHE A 15 -3.81 1.04 -21.82
C PHE A 15 -3.59 -0.41 -21.35
N ASN A 16 -4.51 -0.87 -20.49
CA ASN A 16 -4.50 -2.25 -20.07
C ASN A 16 -5.08 -3.14 -21.18
N HIS A 17 -4.37 -4.22 -21.50
CA HIS A 17 -4.77 -5.14 -22.57
C HIS A 17 -4.30 -6.56 -22.28
N TYR A 18 -4.89 -7.51 -22.99
CA TYR A 18 -4.35 -8.86 -23.12
C TYR A 18 -4.26 -9.22 -24.60
N ILE A 19 -3.37 -10.16 -24.91
CA ILE A 19 -3.19 -10.67 -26.27
C ILE A 19 -3.83 -12.05 -26.32
N LYS A 20 -4.90 -12.18 -27.12
CA LYS A 20 -5.46 -13.48 -27.46
C LYS A 20 -4.61 -14.08 -28.59
N VAL A 21 -4.01 -15.23 -28.32
CA VAL A 21 -3.21 -15.96 -29.30
C VAL A 21 -3.94 -17.24 -29.65
N GLU A 22 -4.26 -17.42 -30.93
CA GLU A 22 -4.86 -18.66 -31.43
C GLU A 22 -3.81 -19.37 -32.30
N VAL A 23 -3.63 -20.67 -32.06
CA VAL A 23 -2.66 -21.48 -32.79
C VAL A 23 -3.42 -22.61 -33.49
N ASN A 24 -3.29 -22.69 -34.81
CA ASN A 24 -3.89 -23.73 -35.63
C ASN A 24 -2.82 -24.29 -36.58
N GLY A 25 -2.20 -25.42 -36.18
CA GLY A 25 -1.03 -25.97 -36.85
C GLY A 25 0.10 -24.93 -36.91
N ASP A 26 0.57 -24.64 -38.12
CA ASP A 26 1.63 -23.65 -38.36
C ASP A 26 1.12 -22.19 -38.37
N LYS A 27 -0.21 -21.97 -38.29
CA LYS A 27 -0.79 -20.62 -38.28
C LYS A 27 -0.94 -20.12 -36.85
N VAL A 28 -0.42 -18.93 -36.59
CA VAL A 28 -0.58 -18.21 -35.32
C VAL A 28 -1.32 -16.90 -35.60
N SER A 29 -2.51 -16.72 -35.02
CA SER A 29 -3.23 -15.44 -35.01
C SER A 29 -3.03 -14.75 -33.65
N LYS A 30 -2.95 -13.42 -33.68
CA LYS A 30 -2.81 -12.59 -32.47
C LYS A 30 -3.82 -11.45 -32.55
N GLU A 31 -4.62 -11.30 -31.51
CA GLU A 31 -5.58 -10.23 -31.36
C GLU A 31 -5.29 -9.49 -30.04
N VAL A 32 -5.23 -8.16 -30.10
CA VAL A 32 -5.06 -7.32 -28.89
C VAL A 32 -6.44 -6.90 -28.41
N ILE A 33 -6.83 -7.39 -27.24
CA ILE A 33 -8.12 -7.04 -26.64
C ILE A 33 -7.87 -6.01 -25.53
N ARG A 34 -8.39 -4.80 -25.75
CA ARG A 34 -8.35 -3.69 -24.79
C ARG A 34 -9.50 -3.83 -23.80
N PHE A 35 -9.25 -3.50 -22.54
CA PHE A 35 -10.30 -3.41 -21.52
C PHE A 35 -10.27 -2.04 -20.83
N PRO A 36 -11.36 -1.65 -20.13
CA PRO A 36 -11.44 -0.35 -19.49
C PRO A 36 -10.20 -0.12 -18.62
N SER A 37 -9.49 0.95 -18.92
CA SER A 37 -8.32 1.40 -18.16
C SER A 37 -8.59 2.83 -17.72
N ALA A 38 -8.06 3.20 -16.56
CA ALA A 38 -8.15 4.57 -16.06
C ALA A 38 -7.58 5.53 -17.11
N ASP A 39 -8.10 6.76 -17.20
CA ASP A 39 -7.57 7.75 -18.12
C ASP A 39 -6.06 7.98 -17.86
N TYR A 40 -5.38 8.59 -18.83
CA TYR A 40 -3.98 9.01 -18.71
C TYR A 40 -3.85 10.23 -17.76
N ASN A 41 -4.47 10.17 -16.60
CA ASN A 41 -4.30 11.15 -15.54
C ASN A 41 -3.33 10.59 -14.50
N TRP A 42 -2.15 11.19 -14.44
CA TRP A 42 -1.07 10.78 -13.55
C TRP A 42 -1.48 10.86 -12.07
N PHE A 43 -2.21 11.91 -11.69
CA PHE A 43 -2.66 12.07 -10.31
C PHE A 43 -3.64 10.97 -9.91
N ASP A 44 -4.66 10.71 -10.73
CA ASP A 44 -5.68 9.70 -10.42
C ASP A 44 -5.06 8.31 -10.27
N ARG A 45 -4.13 7.94 -11.16
CA ARG A 45 -3.43 6.65 -11.12
C ARG A 45 -2.48 6.53 -9.93
N PHE A 46 -1.74 7.60 -9.61
CA PHE A 46 -0.88 7.63 -8.43
C PHE A 46 -1.67 7.40 -7.14
N PHE A 47 -2.78 8.13 -6.97
CA PHE A 47 -3.65 7.96 -5.81
C PHE A 47 -4.35 6.60 -5.81
N TYR A 48 -4.78 6.10 -6.96
CA TYR A 48 -5.36 4.77 -7.09
C TYR A 48 -4.39 3.67 -6.65
N ASN A 49 -3.13 3.75 -7.10
CA ASN A 49 -2.09 2.80 -6.70
C ASN A 49 -1.81 2.88 -5.21
N ILE A 50 -1.59 4.08 -4.65
CA ILE A 50 -1.41 4.29 -3.21
C ILE A 50 -2.59 3.68 -2.43
N TRP A 51 -3.82 3.99 -2.86
CA TRP A 51 -5.03 3.49 -2.22
C TRP A 51 -5.09 1.97 -2.25
N THR A 52 -4.72 1.35 -3.37
CA THR A 52 -4.71 -0.11 -3.53
C THR A 52 -3.69 -0.76 -2.61
N TYR A 53 -2.49 -0.19 -2.49
CA TYR A 53 -1.48 -0.67 -1.55
C TYR A 53 -1.89 -0.50 -0.09
N ILE A 54 -2.45 0.65 0.28
CA ILE A 54 -2.96 0.89 1.64
C ILE A 54 -4.05 -0.13 2.00
N ASN A 55 -5.01 -0.36 1.09
CA ASN A 55 -6.07 -1.33 1.33
C ASN A 55 -5.53 -2.76 1.43
N GLY A 56 -4.61 -3.15 0.53
CA GLY A 56 -3.96 -4.45 0.57
C GLY A 56 -3.22 -4.66 1.89
N PHE A 57 -2.44 -3.67 2.32
CA PHE A 57 -1.75 -3.69 3.61
C PHE A 57 -2.73 -3.79 4.78
N TRP A 58 -3.81 -2.99 4.77
CA TRP A 58 -4.81 -3.02 5.84
C TRP A 58 -5.50 -4.37 5.94
N VAL A 59 -5.96 -4.94 4.82
CA VAL A 59 -6.62 -6.25 4.80
C VAL A 59 -5.70 -7.35 5.34
N ALA A 60 -4.44 -7.34 4.92
CA ALA A 60 -3.45 -8.34 5.32
C ALA A 60 -2.96 -8.17 6.77
N HIS A 61 -2.82 -6.94 7.26
CA HIS A 61 -2.07 -6.64 8.48
C HIS A 61 -2.87 -5.90 9.56
N LYS A 62 -4.18 -5.66 9.41
CA LYS A 62 -5.02 -4.95 10.40
C LYS A 62 -4.84 -5.43 11.84
N LEU A 63 -4.74 -6.75 12.06
CA LEU A 63 -4.55 -7.30 13.41
C LEU A 63 -3.18 -6.96 14.00
N LEU A 64 -2.13 -7.01 13.17
CA LEU A 64 -0.78 -6.63 13.59
C LEU A 64 -0.71 -5.14 13.92
N VAL A 65 -1.33 -4.29 13.09
CA VAL A 65 -1.41 -2.84 13.34
C VAL A 65 -2.10 -2.56 14.66
N ILE A 66 -3.26 -3.19 14.92
CA ILE A 66 -3.98 -3.04 16.20
C ILE A 66 -3.11 -3.49 17.37
N LEU A 67 -2.41 -4.63 17.25
CA LEU A 67 -1.53 -5.13 18.29
C LEU A 67 -0.39 -4.15 18.61
N ILE A 68 0.28 -3.63 17.58
CA ILE A 68 1.36 -2.65 17.73
C ILE A 68 0.83 -1.39 18.44
N LEU A 69 -0.35 -0.90 18.08
CA LEU A 69 -0.97 0.25 18.72
C LEU A 69 -1.28 0.00 20.21
N ILE A 70 -1.82 -1.18 20.56
CA ILE A 70 -2.07 -1.54 21.95
C ILE A 70 -0.77 -1.58 22.75
N ILE A 71 0.27 -2.24 22.22
CA ILE A 71 1.58 -2.31 22.87
C ILE A 71 2.14 -0.90 23.07
N PHE A 72 2.04 -0.04 22.06
CA PHE A 72 2.52 1.33 22.13
C PHE A 72 1.81 2.13 23.23
N ILE A 73 0.47 2.03 23.32
CA ILE A 73 -0.31 2.70 24.37
C ILE A 73 0.11 2.22 25.75
N LEU A 74 0.24 0.90 25.95
CA LEU A 74 0.66 0.32 27.23
C LEU A 74 2.08 0.78 27.63
N LEU A 75 3.00 0.89 26.67
CA LEU A 75 4.35 1.39 26.93
C LEU A 75 4.33 2.85 27.36
N VAL A 76 3.53 3.68 26.71
CA VAL A 76 3.34 5.09 27.08
C VAL A 76 2.75 5.20 28.49
N ASP A 77 1.72 4.41 28.82
CA ASP A 77 1.11 4.42 30.15
C ASP A 77 2.11 4.01 31.24
N VAL A 78 2.88 2.95 31.01
CA VAL A 78 3.93 2.51 31.96
C VAL A 78 5.00 3.59 32.11
N LEU A 79 5.43 4.23 31.03
CA LEU A 79 6.43 5.29 31.06
C LEU A 79 5.95 6.49 31.87
N ILE A 80 4.71 6.95 31.65
CA ILE A 80 4.10 8.04 32.40
C ILE A 80 3.98 7.68 33.89
N GLY A 81 3.56 6.45 34.20
CA GLY A 81 3.47 5.96 35.57
C GLY A 81 4.83 6.00 36.29
N ARG A 82 5.89 5.54 35.62
CA ARG A 82 7.26 5.60 36.16
C ARG A 82 7.71 7.04 36.40
N ILE A 83 7.51 7.94 35.43
CA ILE A 83 7.87 9.36 35.58
C ILE A 83 7.16 9.98 36.78
N LYS A 84 5.85 9.72 36.94
CA LYS A 84 5.09 10.22 38.11
C LYS A 84 5.66 9.71 39.43
N ASN A 85 6.07 8.44 39.51
CA ASN A 85 6.67 7.88 40.71
C ASN A 85 8.03 8.52 41.02
N TYR A 86 8.90 8.67 40.02
CA TYR A 86 10.18 9.38 40.17
C TYR A 86 10.00 10.81 40.67
N LEU A 87 9.02 11.55 40.13
CA LEU A 87 8.73 12.92 40.57
C LEU A 87 8.26 12.96 42.03
N LYS A 88 7.45 11.98 42.46
CA LYS A 88 7.02 11.87 43.87
C LYS A 88 8.19 11.58 44.80
N GLU A 89 9.06 10.64 44.45
CA GLU A 89 10.25 10.32 45.24
C GLU A 89 11.21 11.51 45.34
N PHE A 90 11.42 12.21 44.23
CA PHE A 90 12.24 13.43 44.20
C PHE A 90 11.66 14.53 45.09
N ALA A 91 10.33 14.75 45.04
CA ALA A 91 9.65 15.74 45.86
C ALA A 91 9.60 15.37 47.36
N ALA A 92 9.62 14.08 47.69
CA ALA A 92 9.57 13.58 49.06
C ALA A 92 10.94 13.54 49.77
N LYS A 93 12.05 13.72 49.03
CA LYS A 93 13.39 13.71 49.61
C LYS A 93 13.64 15.02 50.37
N PRO A 94 13.93 14.98 51.69
CA PRO A 94 14.25 16.20 52.44
C PRO A 94 15.54 16.83 51.93
N ARG A 95 15.57 18.17 51.87
CA ARG A 95 16.72 18.98 51.45
C ARG A 95 17.88 18.87 52.43
#